data_AF-A0A351UHS1-F1
#
_entry.id   AF-A0A351UHS1-F1
#
_cell.length_a   1.000
_cell.length_b   1.000
_cell.length_c   1.000
_cell.angle_alpha   90.00
_cell.angle_beta   90.00
_cell.angle_gamma   90.00
#
_symmetry.space_group_name_H-M   'P 1'
#
loop_
_entity.id
_entity.type
_entity.pdbx_description
1 polymer ?
#
loop_
_entity_poly.entity_id
_entity_poly.type
_entity_poly.pdbx_seq_one_letter_code
_entity_poly.pdbx_strand_id
1 'polypeptide(L)'
;MKIFLALACILAAGLYPANAQEPDNIGAGIMLGKPAGVTAKLLYGSRAVATGIGFGTELTLYGDYLWDLRGAQPRSSGGKLPLYLGLGFQVSPEEFGLRVVAGIAYWLPHRPVELFCDVIPVLRLSPGDSGGLGVSAGLRYYFKGT
;
A
#
# COMPACT_ATOMS: atom_id res chain seq x y z
N MET A 1 20.74 -13.15 -16.76
CA MET A 1 21.51 -11.95 -17.17
C MET A 1 20.65 -10.75 -17.62
N LYS A 2 19.41 -10.90 -18.11
CA LYS A 2 18.56 -9.75 -18.51
C LYS A 2 17.90 -8.99 -17.34
N ILE A 3 17.68 -9.65 -16.19
CA ILE A 3 17.11 -9.05 -14.96
C ILE A 3 18.06 -8.05 -14.29
N PHE A 4 19.38 -8.25 -14.37
CA PHE A 4 20.36 -7.33 -13.78
C PHE A 4 20.40 -5.97 -14.48
N LEU A 5 20.11 -5.92 -15.78
CA LEU A 5 20.10 -4.67 -16.55
C LEU A 5 18.87 -3.81 -16.22
N ALA A 6 17.71 -4.43 -15.97
CA ALA A 6 16.50 -3.73 -15.54
C ALA A 6 16.62 -3.18 -14.12
N LEU A 7 17.26 -3.92 -13.20
CA LEU A 7 17.56 -3.44 -11.85
C LEU A 7 18.50 -2.22 -11.87
N ALA A 8 19.49 -2.22 -12.76
CA ALA A 8 20.44 -1.12 -12.91
C ALA A 8 19.77 0.17 -13.42
N CYS A 9 18.79 0.07 -14.33
CA CYS A 9 18.04 1.23 -14.80
C CYS A 9 17.11 1.83 -13.72
N ILE A 10 16.51 1.00 -12.87
CA ILE A 10 15.67 1.46 -11.74
C ILE A 10 16.54 2.12 -10.66
N LEU A 11 17.74 1.58 -10.41
CA LEU A 11 18.69 2.16 -9.45
C LEU A 11 19.24 3.50 -9.94
N ALA A 12 19.49 3.65 -11.24
CA ALA A 12 19.97 4.90 -11.84
C ALA A 12 18.89 6.01 -11.85
N ALA A 13 17.61 5.65 -11.95
CA ALA A 13 16.50 6.61 -11.84
C ALA A 13 16.28 7.12 -10.41
N GLY A 14 16.78 6.41 -9.39
CA GLY A 14 16.69 6.78 -7.97
C GLY A 14 17.76 7.76 -7.48
N LEU A 15 18.72 8.15 -8.32
CA LEU A 15 19.81 9.07 -7.95
C LEU A 15 19.52 10.55 -8.24
N TYR A 16 18.35 10.86 -8.81
CA TYR A 16 17.89 12.24 -8.91
C TYR A 16 17.27 12.64 -7.58
N PRO A 17 17.60 13.82 -7.00
CA PRO A 17 16.79 14.40 -5.95
C PRO A 17 15.46 14.80 -6.60
N ALA A 18 14.54 13.85 -6.72
CA ALA A 18 13.13 14.17 -6.72
C ALA A 18 12.91 14.98 -5.45
N ASN A 19 12.28 16.15 -5.56
CA ASN A 19 11.75 16.86 -4.40
C ASN A 19 10.69 15.96 -3.76
N ALA A 20 11.15 14.95 -3.02
CA ALA A 20 10.31 14.02 -2.29
C ALA A 20 9.66 14.87 -1.21
N GLN A 21 8.41 15.26 -1.47
CA GLN A 21 7.57 15.86 -0.44
C GLN A 21 7.67 14.96 0.79
N GLU A 22 7.98 15.53 1.95
CA GLU A 22 8.02 14.74 3.18
C GLU A 22 6.60 14.23 3.48
N PRO A 23 6.46 12.96 3.89
CA PRO A 23 5.14 12.41 4.20
C PRO A 23 4.56 13.13 5.41
N ASP A 24 3.33 13.63 5.29
CA ASP A 24 2.63 14.32 6.37
C ASP A 24 2.53 13.43 7.62
N ASN A 25 2.29 12.13 7.41
CA ASN A 25 2.26 11.12 8.45
C ASN A 25 2.71 9.76 7.90
N ILE A 26 3.26 8.94 8.79
CA ILE A 26 3.71 7.57 8.50
C ILE A 26 2.90 6.62 9.36
N GLY A 27 2.13 5.74 8.74
CA GLY A 27 1.41 4.65 9.39
C GLY A 27 2.19 3.35 9.29
N ALA A 28 2.21 2.55 10.36
CA ALA A 28 2.68 1.17 10.34
C ALA A 28 1.74 0.25 11.11
N GLY A 29 1.60 -1.00 10.68
CA GLY A 29 0.77 -1.96 11.40
C GLY A 29 0.66 -3.31 10.71
N ILE A 30 -0.47 -3.96 10.94
CA ILE A 30 -0.71 -5.35 10.55
C ILE A 30 -2.02 -5.47 9.77
N MET A 31 -2.09 -6.51 8.95
CA MET A 31 -3.30 -6.88 8.22
C MET A 31 -3.51 -8.39 8.27
N LEU A 32 -4.76 -8.80 8.18
CA LEU A 32 -5.21 -10.18 8.05
C LEU A 32 -5.94 -10.35 6.72
N GLY A 33 -5.96 -11.56 6.18
CA GLY A 33 -6.59 -11.88 4.90
C GLY A 33 -5.58 -12.30 3.84
N LYS A 34 -5.79 -11.86 2.60
CA LYS A 34 -4.89 -12.12 1.46
C LYS A 34 -4.47 -10.78 0.85
N PRO A 35 -3.31 -10.23 1.24
CA PRO A 35 -2.31 -10.80 2.15
C PRO A 35 -2.65 -10.65 3.64
N ALA A 36 -2.07 -11.50 4.49
CA ALA A 36 -1.94 -11.29 5.93
C ALA A 36 -0.48 -10.94 6.24
N GLY A 37 -0.20 -9.97 7.09
CA GLY A 37 1.18 -9.59 7.42
C GLY A 37 1.33 -8.16 7.90
N VAL A 38 2.42 -7.50 7.53
CA VAL A 38 2.77 -6.14 7.99
C VAL A 38 2.62 -5.13 6.87
N THR A 39 2.30 -3.89 7.22
CA THR A 39 2.08 -2.79 6.27
C THR A 39 2.56 -1.46 6.82
N ALA A 40 3.02 -0.61 5.91
CA ALA A 40 3.22 0.81 6.12
C ALA A 40 2.41 1.63 5.11
N LYS A 41 2.02 2.84 5.50
CA LYS A 41 1.34 3.82 4.63
C LYS A 41 1.90 5.21 4.87
N LEU A 42 2.44 5.82 3.83
CA LEU A 42 2.97 7.18 3.81
C LEU A 42 1.92 8.12 3.22
N LEU A 43 1.51 9.15 3.97
CA LEU A 43 0.49 10.09 3.51
C LEU A 43 1.12 11.34 2.88
N TYR A 44 0.59 11.79 1.74
CA TYR A 44 0.99 12.99 1.01
C TYR A 44 -0.27 13.77 0.57
N GLY A 45 -0.82 14.59 1.45
CA GLY A 45 -2.07 15.32 1.19
C GLY A 45 -3.26 14.39 0.93
N SER A 46 -3.73 14.33 -0.32
CA SER A 46 -4.82 13.45 -0.77
C SER A 46 -4.34 12.13 -1.39
N ARG A 47 -3.04 11.88 -1.39
CA ARG A 47 -2.41 10.67 -1.92
C ARG A 47 -1.70 9.91 -0.81
N ALA A 48 -1.42 8.64 -1.05
CA ALA A 48 -0.60 7.85 -0.17
C ALA A 48 0.21 6.79 -0.93
N VAL A 49 1.31 6.36 -0.34
CA VAL A 49 2.03 5.15 -0.76
C VAL A 49 1.85 4.10 0.33
N ALA A 50 1.26 2.96 0.01
CA ALA A 50 1.16 1.82 0.91
C ALA A 50 2.12 0.73 0.46
N THR A 51 2.83 0.12 1.41
CA THR A 51 3.72 -1.01 1.15
C THR A 51 3.60 -2.02 2.27
N GLY A 52 4.04 -3.24 2.05
CA GLY A 52 4.00 -4.26 3.08
C GLY A 52 4.56 -5.59 2.63
N ILE A 53 4.55 -6.51 3.59
CA ILE A 53 4.97 -7.89 3.43
C ILE A 53 3.79 -8.77 3.80
N GLY A 54 3.33 -9.56 2.83
CA GLY A 54 2.37 -10.63 3.02
C GLY A 54 3.08 -11.93 3.36
N PHE A 55 2.56 -12.61 4.38
CA PHE A 55 2.92 -13.96 4.78
C PHE A 55 1.82 -14.90 4.28
N GLY A 56 2.22 -15.85 3.44
CA GLY A 56 1.35 -16.91 2.92
C GLY A 56 2.19 -18.13 2.58
N THR A 57 1.83 -18.83 1.50
CA THR A 57 2.70 -19.88 0.92
C THR A 57 4.07 -19.32 0.55
N GLU A 58 4.08 -18.10 0.04
CA GLU A 58 5.28 -17.34 -0.26
C GLU A 58 5.26 -16.00 0.46
N LEU A 59 6.45 -15.44 0.66
CA LEU A 59 6.59 -14.05 1.07
C LEU A 59 6.29 -13.15 -0.13
N THR A 60 5.31 -12.27 0.01
CA THR A 60 4.91 -11.34 -1.06
C THR A 60 5.17 -9.91 -0.61
N LEU A 61 6.00 -9.18 -1.35
CA LEU A 61 6.15 -7.74 -1.19
C LEU A 61 5.13 -7.04 -2.08
N TYR A 62 4.59 -5.92 -1.62
CA TYR A 62 3.73 -5.09 -2.46
C TYR A 62 3.99 -3.60 -2.26
N GLY A 63 3.61 -2.82 -3.28
CA GLY A 63 3.62 -1.37 -3.24
C GLY A 63 2.43 -0.83 -4.03
N ASP A 64 1.61 -0.01 -3.38
CA ASP A 64 0.40 0.58 -3.93
C ASP A 64 0.45 2.11 -3.82
N TYR A 65 0.14 2.81 -4.90
CA TYR A 65 -0.11 4.24 -4.91
C TYR A 65 -1.62 4.47 -4.78
N LEU A 66 -2.02 5.21 -3.76
CA LEU A 66 -3.40 5.37 -3.34
C LEU A 66 -3.85 6.82 -3.52
N TRP A 67 -5.10 7.00 -3.94
CA TRP A 67 -5.82 8.26 -4.01
C TRP A 67 -7.00 8.20 -3.05
N ASP A 68 -7.06 9.18 -2.15
CA ASP A 68 -8.21 9.37 -1.27
C ASP A 68 -9.34 10.07 -2.05
N LEU A 69 -10.49 9.42 -2.14
CA LEU A 69 -11.62 9.94 -2.91
C LEU A 69 -12.39 11.05 -2.20
N ARG A 70 -12.19 11.25 -0.90
CA ARG A 70 -12.90 12.26 -0.09
C ARG A 70 -11.96 13.26 0.60
N GLY A 71 -10.67 13.27 0.23
CA GLY A 71 -9.68 14.18 0.81
C GLY A 71 -9.55 14.03 2.32
N ALA A 72 -9.54 12.80 2.84
CA ALA A 72 -9.46 12.58 4.28
C ALA A 72 -8.05 12.81 4.81
N GLN A 73 -7.79 14.07 5.14
CA GLN A 73 -6.73 14.38 6.09
C GLN A 73 -7.13 13.89 7.50
N PRO A 74 -6.15 13.38 8.29
CA PRO A 74 -6.35 12.92 9.68
C PRO A 74 -6.75 14.03 10.67
N ARG A 75 -6.96 15.26 10.20
CA ARG A 75 -7.10 16.47 11.00
C ARG A 75 -8.53 16.87 11.35
N SER A 76 -9.53 16.02 11.10
CA SER A 76 -10.94 16.35 11.38
C SER A 76 -11.46 15.52 12.54
N SER A 77 -12.07 16.20 13.51
CA SER A 77 -12.49 15.71 14.83
C SER A 77 -13.63 14.66 14.82
N GLY A 78 -14.13 14.25 13.66
CA GLY A 78 -15.12 13.19 13.51
C GLY A 78 -14.52 11.97 12.81
N GLY A 79 -14.81 10.76 13.30
CA GLY A 79 -14.36 9.51 12.68
C GLY A 79 -14.75 9.48 11.19
N LYS A 80 -13.74 9.57 10.31
CA LYS A 80 -13.95 9.56 8.86
C LYS A 80 -13.88 8.12 8.37
N LEU A 81 -14.77 7.79 7.42
CA LEU A 81 -14.72 6.55 6.66
C LEU A 81 -14.21 6.81 5.23
N PRO A 82 -12.95 7.24 5.00
CA PRO A 82 -12.49 7.51 3.65
C PRO A 82 -12.51 6.25 2.79
N LEU A 83 -13.03 6.43 1.59
CA LEU A 83 -12.85 5.50 0.48
C LEU A 83 -11.58 5.92 -0.25
N TYR A 84 -10.73 4.95 -0.58
CA TYR A 84 -9.59 5.16 -1.44
C TYR A 84 -9.54 4.12 -2.55
N LEU A 85 -8.93 4.53 -3.66
CA LEU A 85 -8.59 3.67 -4.78
C LEU A 85 -7.09 3.71 -4.99
N GLY A 86 -6.53 2.66 -5.56
CA GLY A 86 -5.10 2.59 -5.81
C GLY A 86 -4.71 1.64 -6.90
N LEU A 87 -3.49 1.83 -7.39
CA LEU A 87 -2.82 0.96 -8.32
C LEU A 87 -1.45 0.62 -7.78
N GLY A 88 -1.01 -0.61 -8.02
CA GLY A 88 0.25 -1.08 -7.45
C GLY A 88 0.74 -2.34 -8.11
N PHE A 89 1.69 -2.96 -7.42
CA PHE A 89 2.29 -4.22 -7.82
C PHE A 89 2.54 -5.11 -6.61
N GLN A 90 2.62 -6.41 -6.86
CA GLN A 90 3.18 -7.38 -5.94
C GLN A 90 4.24 -8.22 -6.60
N VAL A 91 5.19 -8.66 -5.78
CA VAL A 91 6.25 -9.57 -6.18
C VAL A 91 6.44 -10.63 -5.10
N SER A 92 6.52 -11.87 -5.52
CA SER A 92 6.98 -13.02 -4.75
C SER A 92 8.03 -13.78 -5.59
N PRO A 93 8.67 -14.83 -5.05
CA PRO A 93 9.63 -15.63 -5.81
C PRO A 93 9.08 -16.17 -7.14
N GLU A 94 7.81 -16.55 -7.19
CA GLU A 94 7.18 -17.17 -8.38
C GLU A 94 6.19 -16.24 -9.12
N GLU A 95 5.79 -15.12 -8.51
CA GLU A 95 4.73 -14.27 -9.02
C GLU A 95 5.14 -12.79 -9.14
N PHE A 96 4.83 -12.19 -10.29
CA PHE A 96 4.69 -10.75 -10.41
C PHE A 96 3.27 -10.40 -10.84
N GLY A 97 2.66 -9.42 -10.17
CA GLY A 97 1.29 -9.02 -10.45
C GLY A 97 1.05 -7.52 -10.31
N LEU A 98 0.14 -6.99 -11.11
CA LEU A 98 -0.40 -5.63 -10.98
C LEU A 98 -1.63 -5.66 -10.08
N ARG A 99 -1.76 -4.67 -9.20
CA ARG A 99 -2.82 -4.58 -8.21
C ARG A 99 -3.73 -3.41 -8.51
N VAL A 100 -5.02 -3.63 -8.36
CA VAL A 100 -6.01 -2.57 -8.16
C VAL A 100 -6.46 -2.68 -6.71
N VAL A 101 -6.49 -1.58 -5.97
CA VAL A 101 -6.88 -1.57 -4.56
C VAL A 101 -8.10 -0.69 -4.41
N ALA A 102 -9.14 -1.20 -3.77
CA ALA A 102 -10.27 -0.40 -3.32
C ALA A 102 -10.46 -0.66 -1.82
N GLY A 103 -10.43 0.40 -1.03
CA GLY A 103 -10.45 0.26 0.42
C GLY A 103 -11.28 1.30 1.13
N ILE A 104 -11.66 0.95 2.35
CA ILE A 104 -12.21 1.85 3.36
C ILE A 104 -11.27 1.89 4.55
N ALA A 105 -11.11 3.06 5.13
CA ALA A 105 -10.44 3.21 6.41
C ALA A 105 -11.39 3.87 7.42
N TYR A 106 -11.20 3.62 8.71
CA TYR A 106 -11.86 4.28 9.82
C TYR A 106 -10.80 4.79 10.79
N TRP A 107 -10.78 6.10 11.00
CA TRP A 107 -9.87 6.74 11.93
C TRP A 107 -10.49 6.79 13.33
N LEU A 108 -9.81 6.18 14.31
CA LEU A 108 -10.28 6.19 15.69
C LEU A 108 -10.25 7.62 16.26
N PRO A 109 -11.36 8.11 16.85
CA PRO A 109 -11.40 9.44 17.44
C PRO A 109 -10.32 9.59 18.53
N HIS A 110 -9.57 10.69 18.51
CA HIS A 110 -8.55 11.03 19.50
C HIS A 110 -7.40 10.01 19.63
N ARG A 111 -7.23 9.09 18.67
CA ARG A 111 -6.16 8.10 18.65
C ARG A 111 -5.50 8.10 17.28
N PRO A 112 -4.16 7.99 17.19
CA PRO A 112 -3.47 7.92 15.90
C PRO A 112 -3.54 6.50 15.31
N VAL A 113 -4.74 5.92 15.23
CA VAL A 113 -4.96 4.55 14.76
C VAL A 113 -6.03 4.54 13.67
N GLU A 114 -5.70 3.91 12.56
CA GLU A 114 -6.57 3.64 11.41
C GLU A 114 -6.93 2.16 11.42
N LEU A 115 -8.21 1.84 11.33
CA LEU A 115 -8.69 0.51 10.95
C LEU A 115 -8.97 0.53 9.45
N PHE A 116 -8.68 -0.52 8.70
CA PHE A 116 -8.95 -0.53 7.26
C PHE A 116 -9.41 -1.89 6.76
N CYS A 117 -10.07 -1.88 5.60
CA CYS A 117 -10.48 -3.06 4.85
C CYS A 117 -10.32 -2.78 3.36
N ASP A 118 -9.67 -3.71 2.65
CA ASP A 118 -9.29 -3.61 1.25
C ASP A 118 -9.83 -4.81 0.44
N VAL A 119 -10.27 -4.53 -0.78
CA VAL A 119 -10.48 -5.51 -1.84
C VAL A 119 -9.44 -5.24 -2.93
N ILE A 120 -8.73 -6.29 -3.34
CA ILE A 120 -7.50 -6.20 -4.11
C ILE A 120 -7.55 -7.13 -5.33
N PRO A 121 -8.19 -6.75 -6.45
CA PRO A 121 -8.01 -7.46 -7.70
C PRO A 121 -6.54 -7.43 -8.15
N VAL A 122 -6.02 -8.60 -8.56
CA VAL A 122 -4.64 -8.77 -9.02
C VAL A 122 -4.64 -9.34 -10.44
N LEU A 123 -3.90 -8.70 -11.33
CA LEU A 123 -3.56 -9.25 -12.64
C LEU A 123 -2.16 -9.86 -12.54
N ARG A 124 -2.07 -11.19 -12.57
CA ARG A 124 -0.81 -11.93 -12.53
C ARG A 124 -0.20 -12.00 -13.93
N LEU A 125 1.09 -11.70 -14.03
CA LEU A 125 1.82 -11.74 -15.31
C LEU A 125 2.66 -13.03 -15.48
N SER A 126 2.65 -13.92 -14.49
CA SER A 126 3.30 -15.24 -14.56
C SER A 126 2.51 -16.21 -15.44
N PRO A 127 3.16 -17.19 -16.10
CA PRO A 127 2.47 -18.17 -16.96
C PRO A 127 1.53 -19.08 -16.13
N GLY A 128 0.26 -19.20 -16.55
CA GLY A 128 -0.67 -20.22 -16.03
C GLY A 128 -2.00 -19.64 -15.51
N ASP A 129 -1.94 -18.67 -14.61
CA ASP A 129 -3.10 -17.99 -14.05
C ASP A 129 -2.91 -16.47 -14.13
N SER A 130 -3.90 -15.78 -14.68
CA SER A 130 -3.84 -14.32 -14.90
C SER A 130 -4.62 -13.53 -13.85
N GLY A 131 -5.48 -14.16 -13.05
CA GLY A 131 -6.38 -13.47 -12.14
C GLY A 131 -6.14 -13.81 -10.67
N GLY A 132 -6.27 -12.81 -9.81
CA GLY A 132 -6.25 -12.97 -8.36
C GLY A 132 -7.23 -12.01 -7.69
N LEU A 133 -7.73 -12.41 -6.53
CA LEU A 133 -8.53 -11.55 -5.67
C LEU A 133 -8.02 -11.66 -4.24
N GLY A 134 -7.54 -10.55 -3.71
CA GLY A 134 -7.22 -10.35 -2.31
C GLY A 134 -8.36 -9.64 -1.59
N VAL A 135 -8.53 -9.97 -0.31
CA VAL A 135 -9.31 -9.19 0.64
C VAL A 135 -8.50 -9.13 1.92
N SER A 136 -8.29 -7.93 2.47
CA SER A 136 -7.57 -7.77 3.73
C SER A 136 -8.26 -6.78 4.64
N ALA A 137 -8.04 -6.94 5.94
CA ALA A 137 -8.46 -5.97 6.95
C ALA A 137 -7.37 -5.85 8.00
N GLY A 138 -7.20 -4.66 8.56
CA GLY A 138 -6.07 -4.42 9.45
C GLY A 138 -6.17 -3.14 10.25
N LEU A 139 -5.07 -2.84 10.92
CA LEU A 139 -4.89 -1.62 11.68
C LEU A 139 -3.50 -1.03 11.43
N ARG A 140 -3.40 0.30 11.45
CA ARG A 140 -2.14 1.05 11.35
C ARG A 140 -2.08 2.11 12.44
N TYR A 141 -0.97 2.18 13.15
CA TYR A 141 -0.62 3.27 14.05
C TYR A 141 0.17 4.34 13.29
N TYR A 142 -0.20 5.61 13.45
CA TYR A 142 0.44 6.74 12.77
C TYR A 142 1.39 7.50 13.68
N PHE A 143 2.60 7.65 13.18
CA PHE A 143 3.62 8.57 13.68
C PHE A 143 3.50 9.87 12.88
N LYS A 144 3.59 11.02 13.56
CA LYS A 144 3.73 12.30 12.85
C LYS A 144 5.00 12.25 12.01
N GLY A 145 4.90 12.61 10.73
CA GLY A 145 6.08 12.94 9.94
C GLY A 145 6.74 14.18 10.55
N THR A 146 8.08 14.21 10.53
CA THR A 146 8.88 15.40 10.89
C THR A 146 8.65 16.53 9.91
#